data_AF-A0AA38II62-F1
#
_entry.id   AF-A0AA38II62-F1
#
_cell.length_a   1.000
_cell.length_b   1.000
_cell.length_c   1.000
_cell.angle_alpha   90.00
_cell.angle_beta   90.00
_cell.angle_gamma   90.00
#
_symmetry.space_group_name_H-M   'P 1'
#
loop_
_entity.id
_entity.type
_entity.pdbx_description
1 polymer ?
#
loop_
_entity_poly.entity_id
_entity_poly.type
_entity_poly.pdbx_seq_one_letter_code
_entity_poly.pdbx_strand_id
1 'polypeptide(L)'
;MATGSIQDVTKKMLSEKLFTCATCNNLLTVPVMMVEDVGNVCHDCFKVRDEEDEPKSVPNTTLNSLLKELKFPCKFHPQGCDEDILYDNLKEHEHQCVYRLVDCLMPKNKCDWTGKLVDLLKHFKEDHSKHVLTGPCEEFSFEMNLEKVGSIIKLLSYRNRTCVLRIEKSDRDNCLVHCLQDVSVTGGDLKMVLKYVGGSNVYKGKLEVSPFDATCDERYSKKIKLSALKEVSEGADTLKVVIKPRKCEFKNTTSEIMKNLECPICKEIMRQPIFQCLTGHSICQSCRKKLSLCPTCRTDFPQQNIRNFSLEALTLFVQYECVYSLFGCTSTILGSEIDNHEGKCKYQMYECPKKDCSFTGNYSSCKNHFQVNHNEDLVIGTAYKSNFTPLGRKMSATKQTVYFFEFGNLFELVFSRFQDSCSWTARILNNCAKDPQFFFAVYVTHPNIKQRFIATSNLCLNRDVAVTDSDCITFTYDILTPYKSTNSHQINFRCEIFAETSS
;
A
#
# COMPACT_ATOMS: atom_id res chain seq x y z
N MET A 1 32.13 20.83 12.73
CA MET A 1 32.65 19.49 13.06
C MET A 1 31.56 18.51 12.67
N ALA A 2 31.77 17.71 11.62
CA ALA A 2 30.75 16.80 11.11
C ALA A 2 30.58 15.64 12.11
N THR A 3 29.45 15.56 12.78
CA THR A 3 29.03 14.38 13.53
C THR A 3 28.58 13.33 12.51
N GLY A 4 29.53 12.68 11.84
CA GLY A 4 29.24 11.48 11.06
C GLY A 4 28.81 10.37 12.01
N SER A 5 27.76 9.64 11.65
CA SER A 5 27.36 8.44 12.38
C SER A 5 28.51 7.43 12.40
N ILE A 6 28.62 6.60 13.44
CA ILE A 6 29.58 5.47 13.48
C ILE A 6 29.47 4.61 12.21
N GLN A 7 28.27 4.51 11.62
CA GLN A 7 28.03 3.81 10.35
C GLN A 7 28.67 4.49 9.13
N ASP A 8 28.73 5.82 9.10
CA ASP A 8 29.38 6.57 8.01
C ASP A 8 30.89 6.32 8.05
N VAL A 9 31.45 6.22 9.25
CA VAL A 9 32.85 5.83 9.47
C VAL A 9 33.09 4.40 9.00
N THR A 10 32.23 3.45 9.35
CA THR A 10 32.37 2.05 8.89
C THR A 10 32.30 1.93 7.36
N LYS A 11 31.37 2.64 6.70
CA LYS A 11 31.24 2.65 5.24
C LYS A 11 32.49 3.21 4.56
N LYS A 12 33.07 4.29 5.10
CA LYS A 12 34.34 4.85 4.62
C LYS A 12 35.51 3.88 4.81
N MET A 13 35.61 3.22 5.96
CA MET A 13 36.65 2.23 6.23
C MET A 13 36.54 1.00 5.32
N LEU A 14 35.32 0.59 4.96
CA LEU A 14 35.08 -0.47 3.98
C LEU A 14 35.51 -0.07 2.56
N SER A 15 35.25 1.18 2.13
CA SER A 15 35.71 1.65 0.80
C SER A 15 37.23 1.73 0.70
N GLU A 16 37.91 1.96 1.82
CA GLU A 16 39.37 1.95 1.93
C GLU A 16 39.95 0.52 2.13
N LYS A 17 39.11 -0.53 2.07
CA LYS A 17 39.48 -1.95 2.23
C LYS A 17 40.16 -2.29 3.56
N LEU A 18 39.94 -1.50 4.61
CA LEU A 18 40.59 -1.68 5.92
C LEU A 18 40.15 -2.95 6.66
N PHE A 19 38.94 -3.45 6.35
CA PHE A 19 38.37 -4.68 6.94
C PHE A 19 38.42 -5.88 5.98
N THR A 20 39.20 -5.78 4.90
CA THR A 20 39.30 -6.82 3.88
C THR A 20 40.53 -7.69 4.11
N CYS A 21 40.37 -9.01 3.99
CA CYS A 21 41.47 -9.96 4.05
C CYS A 21 42.40 -9.78 2.85
N ALA A 22 43.69 -9.62 3.11
CA ALA A 22 44.70 -9.44 2.05
C ALA A 22 44.83 -10.67 1.12
N THR A 23 44.40 -11.85 1.57
CA THR A 23 44.48 -13.09 0.78
C THR A 23 43.19 -13.38 -0.01
N CYS A 24 42.03 -13.43 0.67
CA CYS A 24 40.78 -13.86 0.04
C CYS A 24 39.90 -12.71 -0.46
N ASN A 25 40.30 -11.45 -0.20
CA ASN A 25 39.55 -10.24 -0.55
C ASN A 25 38.12 -10.16 0.03
N ASN A 26 37.77 -11.01 0.99
CA ASN A 26 36.50 -10.98 1.70
C ASN A 26 36.64 -10.19 3.02
N LEU A 27 35.50 -9.89 3.66
CA LEU A 27 35.49 -9.33 5.01
C LEU A 27 36.28 -10.23 5.97
N LEU A 28 37.13 -9.61 6.80
CA LEU A 28 37.98 -10.30 7.77
C LEU A 28 37.15 -11.11 8.76
N THR A 29 37.58 -12.36 9.01
CA THR A 29 36.99 -13.21 10.04
C THR A 29 37.83 -13.21 11.30
N VAL A 30 37.18 -13.00 12.45
CA VAL A 30 37.78 -13.16 13.78
C VAL A 30 38.05 -14.66 14.04
N PRO A 31 39.26 -15.05 14.48
CA PRO A 31 40.40 -14.18 14.79
C PRO A 31 41.17 -13.70 13.55
N VAL A 32 41.47 -12.40 13.50
CA VAL A 32 42.30 -11.79 12.46
C VAL A 32 43.79 -11.95 12.80
N MET A 33 44.57 -12.38 11.81
CA MET A 33 46.02 -12.53 11.88
C MET A 33 46.69 -11.36 11.17
N MET A 34 47.64 -10.69 11.82
CA MET A 34 48.53 -9.73 11.18
C MET A 34 49.80 -10.46 10.77
N VAL A 35 50.08 -10.51 9.48
CA VAL A 35 51.21 -11.22 8.88
C VAL A 35 52.20 -10.22 8.31
N GLU A 36 53.48 -10.40 8.62
CA GLU A 36 54.59 -9.56 8.10
C GLU A 36 54.53 -9.48 6.57
N ASP A 37 54.68 -8.27 6.02
CA ASP A 37 54.63 -7.94 4.58
C ASP A 37 53.34 -8.28 3.81
N VAL A 38 52.28 -8.70 4.51
CA VAL A 38 50.99 -9.08 3.91
C VAL A 38 49.83 -8.28 4.49
N GLY A 39 49.89 -7.96 5.79
CA GLY A 39 48.83 -7.24 6.50
C GLY A 39 47.81 -8.16 7.17
N ASN A 40 46.55 -7.72 7.24
CA ASN A 40 45.50 -8.45 7.96
C ASN A 40 44.93 -9.59 7.10
N VAL A 41 44.91 -10.80 7.66
CA VAL A 41 44.48 -12.03 7.00
C VAL A 41 43.52 -12.81 7.91
N CYS A 42 42.50 -13.45 7.34
CA CYS A 42 41.64 -14.37 8.08
C CYS A 42 42.43 -15.57 8.61
N HIS A 43 42.06 -16.09 9.79
CA HIS A 43 42.69 -17.29 10.37
C HIS A 43 42.83 -18.46 9.37
N ASP A 44 41.77 -18.76 8.62
CA ASP A 44 41.77 -19.87 7.67
C ASP A 44 42.61 -19.60 6.41
N CYS A 45 42.79 -18.33 6.04
CA CYS A 45 43.63 -17.94 4.90
C CYS A 45 45.13 -17.95 5.24
N PHE A 46 45.49 -17.87 6.53
CA PHE A 46 46.87 -17.99 6.98
C PHE A 46 47.38 -19.44 6.87
N LYS A 47 46.53 -20.42 7.18
CA LYS A 47 46.87 -21.86 7.19
C LYS A 47 47.24 -22.47 5.83
N VAL A 48 47.08 -21.75 4.73
CA VAL A 48 47.27 -22.25 3.35
C VAL A 48 48.67 -21.91 2.81
N ARG A 49 49.55 -21.28 3.61
CA ARG A 49 50.93 -21.00 3.21
C ARG A 49 51.86 -22.13 3.65
N ASP A 50 51.89 -23.21 2.88
CA ASP A 50 52.97 -24.18 2.91
C ASP A 50 54.17 -23.58 2.16
N GLU A 51 55.23 -23.16 2.87
CA GLU A 51 56.64 -23.18 2.42
C GLU A 51 57.58 -22.63 3.53
N GLU A 52 58.83 -23.09 3.50
CA GLU A 52 59.80 -23.31 4.61
C GLU A 52 60.33 -22.09 5.41
N ASP A 53 59.64 -20.95 5.40
CA ASP A 53 59.89 -19.82 6.29
C ASP A 53 58.55 -19.36 6.90
N GLU A 54 58.23 -19.77 8.14
CA GLU A 54 57.01 -19.32 8.82
C GLU A 54 57.02 -17.78 8.97
N PRO A 55 56.17 -17.02 8.24
CA PRO A 55 56.14 -15.58 8.41
C PRO A 55 55.64 -15.26 9.83
N LYS A 56 56.32 -14.32 10.51
CA LYS A 56 55.89 -13.89 11.85
C LYS A 56 54.46 -13.38 11.77
N SER A 57 53.57 -14.04 12.51
CA SER A 57 52.17 -13.66 12.60
C SER A 57 51.77 -13.45 14.05
N VAL A 58 50.97 -12.41 14.28
CA VAL A 58 50.39 -12.11 15.59
C VAL A 58 48.90 -11.86 15.46
N PRO A 59 48.05 -12.35 16.40
CA PRO A 59 46.64 -12.02 16.39
C PRO A 59 46.42 -10.51 16.58
N ASN A 60 45.63 -9.90 15.69
CA ASN A 60 45.27 -8.50 15.80
C ASN A 60 44.06 -8.33 16.73
N THR A 61 44.31 -8.35 18.04
CA THR A 61 43.27 -8.29 19.07
C THR A 61 42.46 -6.99 19.03
N THR A 62 43.10 -5.86 18.72
CA THR A 62 42.42 -4.57 18.57
C THR A 62 41.42 -4.61 17.43
N LEU A 63 41.80 -5.15 16.28
CA LEU A 63 40.89 -5.29 15.14
C LEU A 63 39.78 -6.30 15.42
N ASN A 64 40.07 -7.38 16.15
CA ASN A 64 39.04 -8.32 16.60
C ASN A 64 37.97 -7.66 17.47
N SER A 65 38.36 -6.82 18.43
CA SER A 65 37.42 -6.05 19.26
C SER A 65 36.66 -5.02 18.43
N LEU A 66 37.35 -4.30 17.55
CA LEU A 66 36.73 -3.29 16.70
C LEU A 66 35.67 -3.89 15.77
N LEU A 67 35.95 -5.02 15.12
CA LEU A 67 34.98 -5.70 14.23
C LEU A 67 33.67 -6.00 14.96
N LYS A 68 33.71 -6.44 16.22
CA LYS A 68 32.51 -6.79 17.00
C LYS A 68 31.60 -5.61 17.33
N GLU A 69 32.18 -4.42 17.49
CA GLU A 69 31.44 -3.19 17.82
C GLU A 69 30.84 -2.50 16.58
N LEU A 70 31.23 -2.92 15.37
CA LEU A 70 30.80 -2.29 14.13
C LEU A 70 29.66 -3.05 13.45
N LYS A 71 28.85 -2.29 12.72
CA LYS A 71 27.82 -2.81 11.82
C LYS A 71 28.33 -2.83 10.39
N PHE A 72 28.13 -3.95 9.71
CA PHE A 72 28.54 -4.17 8.33
C PHE A 72 27.30 -4.30 7.44
N PRO A 73 27.34 -3.75 6.22
CA PRO A 73 26.29 -4.00 5.25
C PRO A 73 26.28 -5.49 4.91
N CYS A 74 25.08 -6.06 4.74
CA CYS A 74 24.92 -7.43 4.27
C CYS A 74 25.64 -7.65 2.94
N LYS A 75 26.24 -8.83 2.71
CA LYS A 75 26.85 -9.16 1.40
C LYS A 75 25.85 -9.10 0.23
N PHE A 76 24.55 -9.18 0.54
CA PHE A 76 23.47 -9.07 -0.43
C PHE A 76 22.98 -7.63 -0.66
N HIS A 77 23.72 -6.63 -0.18
CA HIS A 77 23.43 -5.22 -0.41
C HIS A 77 23.30 -4.85 -1.90
N PRO A 78 24.18 -5.33 -2.81
CA PRO A 78 23.99 -5.10 -4.25
C PRO A 78 22.68 -5.68 -4.81
N GLN A 79 22.12 -6.70 -4.16
CA GLN A 79 20.86 -7.34 -4.53
C GLN A 79 19.63 -6.65 -3.89
N GLY A 80 19.83 -5.63 -3.04
CA GLY A 80 18.77 -4.82 -2.42
C GLY A 80 18.62 -4.98 -0.90
N CYS A 81 19.58 -5.62 -0.22
CA CYS A 81 19.55 -5.69 1.25
C CYS A 81 20.15 -4.44 1.89
N ASP A 82 19.32 -3.58 2.47
CA ASP A 82 19.76 -2.31 3.09
C ASP A 82 20.08 -2.43 4.61
N GLU A 83 20.21 -3.66 5.12
CA GLU A 83 20.47 -3.90 6.54
C GLU A 83 21.96 -3.77 6.89
N ASP A 84 22.26 -2.95 7.90
CA ASP A 84 23.57 -2.80 8.53
C ASP A 84 23.59 -3.60 9.85
N ILE A 85 24.41 -4.65 9.93
CA ILE A 85 24.30 -5.73 10.93
C ILE A 85 25.57 -5.84 11.75
N LEU A 86 25.43 -6.03 13.05
CA LEU A 86 26.57 -6.28 13.93
C LEU A 86 27.33 -7.52 13.46
N TYR A 87 28.66 -7.44 13.47
CA TYR A 87 29.54 -8.49 12.97
C TYR A 87 29.20 -9.89 13.51
N ASP A 88 28.90 -10.01 14.81
CA ASP A 88 28.57 -11.28 15.45
C ASP A 88 27.29 -11.94 14.87
N ASN A 89 26.35 -11.13 14.36
CA ASN A 89 25.08 -11.60 13.79
C ASN A 89 25.08 -11.63 12.25
N LEU A 90 26.15 -11.14 11.60
CA LEU A 90 26.20 -10.97 10.16
C LEU A 90 26.01 -12.32 9.43
N LYS A 91 26.70 -13.37 9.88
CA LYS A 91 26.57 -14.72 9.29
C LYS A 91 25.16 -15.28 9.42
N GLU A 92 24.56 -15.17 10.61
CA GLU A 92 23.20 -15.66 10.85
C GLU A 92 22.20 -14.93 9.95
N HIS A 93 22.29 -13.60 9.86
CA HIS A 93 21.47 -12.85 8.93
C HIS A 93 21.70 -13.27 7.47
N GLU A 94 22.94 -13.45 7.01
CA GLU A 94 23.20 -13.81 5.62
C GLU A 94 22.51 -15.14 5.21
N HIS A 95 22.40 -16.10 6.13
CA HIS A 95 21.62 -17.32 5.92
C HIS A 95 20.11 -17.06 5.88
N GLN A 96 19.65 -16.08 6.65
CA GLN A 96 18.24 -15.70 6.77
C GLN A 96 17.81 -14.58 5.81
N CYS A 97 18.74 -14.02 5.03
CA CYS A 97 18.49 -12.83 4.22
C CYS A 97 17.55 -13.15 3.05
N VAL A 98 16.45 -12.40 2.92
CA VAL A 98 15.46 -12.57 1.83
C VAL A 98 15.99 -12.22 0.43
N TYR A 99 17.12 -11.52 0.37
CA TYR A 99 17.80 -11.15 -0.88
C TYR A 99 18.87 -12.16 -1.29
N ARG A 100 19.14 -13.19 -0.48
CA ARG A 100 20.09 -14.24 -0.84
C ARG A 100 19.63 -15.01 -2.07
N LEU A 101 20.59 -15.49 -2.84
CA LEU A 101 20.32 -16.28 -4.03
C LEU A 101 20.04 -17.73 -3.66
N VAL A 102 18.98 -18.29 -4.24
CA VAL A 102 18.57 -19.68 -4.09
C VAL A 102 18.25 -20.27 -5.46
N ASP A 103 18.58 -21.55 -5.62
CA ASP A 103 18.18 -22.34 -6.79
C ASP A 103 16.69 -22.72 -6.66
N CYS A 104 16.04 -22.97 -7.80
CA CYS A 104 14.70 -23.53 -7.83
C CYS A 104 14.65 -24.86 -7.06
N LEU A 105 13.54 -25.09 -6.36
CA LEU A 105 13.32 -26.32 -5.59
C LEU A 105 12.96 -27.52 -6.44
N MET A 106 12.63 -27.31 -7.72
CA MET A 106 12.42 -28.40 -8.66
C MET A 106 13.77 -29.04 -9.03
N PRO A 107 13.81 -30.33 -9.37
CA PRO A 107 15.03 -30.98 -9.85
C PRO A 107 15.69 -30.18 -10.98
N LYS A 108 17.03 -30.03 -10.97
CA LYS A 108 17.77 -29.19 -11.95
C LYS A 108 17.47 -29.55 -13.40
N ASN A 109 17.22 -30.83 -13.69
CA ASN A 109 16.80 -31.26 -15.03
C ASN A 109 15.42 -30.73 -15.49
N LYS A 110 14.66 -30.05 -14.62
CA LYS A 110 13.36 -29.43 -14.91
C LYS A 110 13.38 -27.91 -14.81
N CYS A 111 14.31 -27.32 -14.05
CA CYS A 111 14.40 -25.87 -13.88
C CYS A 111 15.81 -25.47 -13.41
N ASP A 112 16.42 -24.54 -14.14
CA ASP A 112 17.76 -23.97 -13.85
C ASP A 112 17.68 -22.55 -13.27
N TRP A 113 16.51 -22.15 -12.77
CA TRP A 113 16.33 -20.81 -12.20
C TRP A 113 17.14 -20.65 -10.91
N THR A 114 17.88 -19.55 -10.82
CA THR A 114 18.54 -19.08 -9.60
C THR A 114 18.19 -17.61 -9.43
N GLY A 115 17.66 -17.24 -8.27
CA GLY A 115 17.23 -15.87 -8.00
C GLY A 115 17.09 -15.57 -6.53
N LYS A 116 16.58 -14.39 -6.19
CA LYS A 116 16.43 -13.96 -4.80
C LYS A 116 15.38 -14.81 -4.09
N LEU A 117 15.57 -15.10 -2.81
CA LEU A 117 14.61 -15.86 -2.00
C LEU A 117 13.20 -15.26 -2.03
N VAL A 118 13.10 -13.93 -1.98
CA VAL A 118 11.83 -13.19 -2.10
C VAL A 118 11.11 -13.42 -3.44
N ASP A 119 11.87 -13.66 -4.52
CA ASP A 119 11.32 -13.89 -5.87
C ASP A 119 10.92 -15.35 -6.10
N LEU A 120 11.26 -16.26 -5.20
CA LEU A 120 10.98 -17.70 -5.33
C LEU A 120 9.48 -17.98 -5.51
N LEU A 121 8.62 -17.31 -4.75
CA LEU A 121 7.16 -17.47 -4.89
C LEU A 121 6.66 -16.98 -6.25
N LYS A 122 7.23 -15.89 -6.76
CA LYS A 122 6.87 -15.32 -8.06
C LYS A 122 7.27 -16.29 -9.18
N HIS A 123 8.50 -16.76 -9.18
CA HIS A 123 8.99 -17.79 -10.11
C HIS A 123 8.10 -19.04 -10.08
N PHE A 124 7.76 -19.56 -8.90
CA PHE A 124 6.88 -20.72 -8.80
C PHE A 124 5.45 -20.47 -9.31
N LYS A 125 4.92 -19.25 -9.19
CA LYS A 125 3.61 -18.91 -9.76
C LYS A 125 3.65 -18.85 -11.29
N GLU A 126 4.74 -18.37 -11.87
CA GLU A 126 4.91 -18.19 -13.31
C GLU A 126 5.28 -19.51 -14.00
N ASP A 127 6.28 -20.22 -13.49
CA ASP A 127 6.88 -21.39 -14.15
C ASP A 127 6.41 -22.74 -13.57
N HIS A 128 5.89 -22.76 -12.33
CA HIS A 128 5.54 -23.99 -11.59
C HIS A 128 4.18 -23.92 -10.89
N SER A 129 3.19 -23.25 -11.50
CA SER A 129 1.90 -22.92 -10.88
C SER A 129 1.17 -24.13 -10.25
N LYS A 130 1.31 -25.32 -10.82
CA LYS A 130 0.76 -26.60 -10.31
C LYS A 130 1.29 -27.00 -8.92
N HIS A 131 2.43 -26.45 -8.51
CA HIS A 131 3.06 -26.68 -7.22
C HIS A 131 2.72 -25.59 -6.19
N VAL A 132 2.02 -24.52 -6.60
CA VAL A 132 1.61 -23.44 -5.71
C VAL A 132 0.16 -23.67 -5.27
N LEU A 133 -0.06 -23.67 -3.95
CA LEU A 133 -1.38 -23.77 -3.35
C LEU A 133 -1.76 -22.42 -2.73
N THR A 134 -2.82 -21.81 -3.27
CA THR A 134 -3.45 -20.60 -2.76
C THR A 134 -4.91 -20.89 -2.45
N GLY A 135 -5.40 -20.52 -1.26
CA GLY A 135 -6.78 -20.82 -0.85
C GLY A 135 -7.41 -19.67 -0.07
N PRO A 136 -8.72 -19.39 -0.26
CA PRO A 136 -9.43 -18.28 0.38
C PRO A 136 -9.63 -18.44 1.91
N CYS A 137 -9.46 -19.65 2.45
CA CYS A 137 -9.83 -19.98 3.85
C CYS A 137 -8.66 -20.52 4.69
N GLU A 138 -7.40 -20.26 4.31
CA GLU A 138 -6.21 -20.75 5.02
C GLU A 138 -6.08 -22.30 5.05
N GLU A 139 -6.93 -23.02 4.32
CA GLU A 139 -6.87 -24.47 4.13
C GLU A 139 -6.37 -24.77 2.70
N PHE A 140 -5.27 -25.51 2.61
CA PHE A 140 -4.64 -25.94 1.37
C PHE A 140 -4.95 -27.40 1.13
N SER A 141 -5.30 -27.79 -0.10
CA SER A 141 -5.52 -29.20 -0.42
C SER A 141 -5.07 -29.58 -1.81
N PHE A 142 -4.62 -30.83 -1.95
CA PHE A 142 -4.26 -31.43 -3.23
C PHE A 142 -4.46 -32.95 -3.17
N GLU A 143 -4.56 -33.58 -4.33
CA GLU A 143 -4.69 -35.04 -4.46
C GLU A 143 -3.31 -35.70 -4.58
N MET A 144 -3.14 -36.83 -3.91
CA MET A 144 -1.90 -37.61 -3.90
C MET A 144 -2.19 -39.07 -4.19
N ASN A 145 -1.51 -39.65 -5.18
CA ASN A 145 -1.58 -41.08 -5.48
C ASN A 145 -0.50 -41.84 -4.70
N LEU A 146 -0.90 -42.83 -3.90
CA LEU A 146 -0.03 -43.60 -2.99
C LEU A 146 0.96 -44.52 -3.70
N GLU A 147 0.67 -44.98 -4.91
CA GLU A 147 1.56 -45.86 -5.67
C GLU A 147 2.66 -45.09 -6.41
N LYS A 148 2.37 -43.84 -6.78
CA LYS A 148 3.28 -42.95 -7.52
C LYS A 148 3.97 -41.90 -6.64
N VAL A 149 4.04 -42.12 -5.32
CA VAL A 149 4.69 -41.16 -4.41
C VAL A 149 6.21 -41.18 -4.60
N GLY A 150 6.70 -40.24 -5.40
CA GLY A 150 8.11 -39.83 -5.43
C GLY A 150 8.39 -38.70 -4.44
N SER A 151 9.19 -37.71 -4.83
CA SER A 151 9.33 -36.45 -4.09
C SER A 151 8.23 -35.47 -4.51
N ILE A 152 7.42 -35.02 -3.55
CA ILE A 152 6.36 -34.04 -3.75
C ILE A 152 6.79 -32.73 -3.09
N ILE A 153 6.81 -31.66 -3.87
CA ILE A 153 7.10 -30.31 -3.40
C ILE A 153 5.87 -29.44 -3.67
N LYS A 154 5.38 -28.75 -2.63
CA LYS A 154 4.27 -27.78 -2.72
C LYS A 154 4.63 -26.50 -1.98
N LEU A 155 4.43 -25.35 -2.63
CA LEU A 155 4.52 -24.04 -2.00
C LEU A 155 3.14 -23.63 -1.48
N LEU A 156 3.07 -23.24 -0.22
CA LEU A 156 1.88 -22.77 0.47
C LEU A 156 2.03 -21.26 0.71
N SER A 157 1.09 -20.47 0.21
CA SER A 157 1.07 -19.02 0.45
C SER A 157 0.06 -18.69 1.56
N TYR A 158 0.52 -18.21 2.72
CA TYR A 158 -0.29 -17.98 3.93
C TYR A 158 0.00 -16.62 4.57
N ARG A 159 -0.95 -15.68 4.60
CA ARG A 159 -0.84 -14.37 5.33
C ARG A 159 0.54 -13.69 5.17
N ASN A 160 1.00 -13.56 3.92
CA ASN A 160 2.32 -13.03 3.53
C ASN A 160 3.55 -13.90 3.91
N ARG A 161 3.34 -15.09 4.48
CA ARG A 161 4.35 -16.14 4.62
C ARG A 161 4.29 -17.10 3.44
N THR A 162 5.46 -17.60 3.04
CA THR A 162 5.61 -18.66 2.06
C THR A 162 6.20 -19.87 2.75
N CYS A 163 5.49 -21.00 2.75
CA CYS A 163 6.00 -22.24 3.29
C CYS A 163 6.19 -23.27 2.19
N VAL A 164 7.24 -24.09 2.31
CA VAL A 164 7.53 -25.20 1.39
C VAL A 164 7.24 -26.49 2.12
N LEU A 165 6.26 -27.24 1.60
CA LEU A 165 6.00 -28.61 2.02
C LEU A 165 6.75 -29.56 1.09
N ARG A 166 7.65 -30.36 1.67
CA ARG A 166 8.28 -31.50 1.00
C ARG A 166 7.75 -32.80 1.59
N ILE A 167 7.35 -33.73 0.73
CA ILE A 167 6.97 -35.08 1.11
C ILE A 167 7.85 -36.04 0.32
N GLU A 168 8.63 -36.84 1.04
CA GLU A 168 9.57 -37.80 0.46
C GLU A 168 9.26 -39.20 0.94
N LYS A 169 9.32 -40.18 0.03
CA LYS A 169 9.17 -41.59 0.38
C LYS A 169 10.51 -42.14 0.87
N SER A 170 10.53 -42.66 2.10
CA SER A 170 11.65 -43.41 2.63
C SER A 170 11.40 -44.91 2.43
N ASP A 171 12.16 -45.52 1.52
CA ASP A 171 12.05 -46.95 1.22
C ASP A 171 12.54 -47.84 2.37
N ARG A 172 13.50 -47.36 3.18
CA ARG A 172 14.03 -48.09 4.34
C ARG A 172 13.00 -48.29 5.44
N ASP A 173 12.21 -47.24 5.73
CA ASP A 173 11.25 -47.22 6.84
C ASP A 173 9.80 -47.45 6.37
N ASN A 174 9.59 -47.64 5.05
CA ASN A 174 8.28 -47.72 4.40
C ASN A 174 7.30 -46.63 4.89
N CYS A 175 7.79 -45.39 4.93
CA CYS A 175 7.06 -44.23 5.42
C CYS A 175 7.24 -43.01 4.51
N LEU A 176 6.31 -42.07 4.61
CA LEU A 176 6.42 -40.74 4.03
C LEU A 176 6.95 -39.76 5.07
N VAL A 177 8.01 -39.06 4.72
CA VAL A 177 8.67 -38.02 5.53
C VAL A 177 8.14 -36.67 5.08
N HIS A 178 7.55 -35.91 6.00
CA HIS A 178 6.96 -34.61 5.72
C HIS A 178 7.78 -33.52 6.39
N CYS A 179 8.20 -32.55 5.59
CA CYS A 179 9.02 -31.42 6.01
C CYS A 179 8.28 -30.13 5.64
N LEU A 180 8.10 -29.24 6.61
CA LEU A 180 7.52 -27.92 6.34
C LEU A 180 8.53 -26.83 6.70
N GLN A 181 8.85 -26.00 5.72
CA GLN A 181 9.91 -25.00 5.81
C GLN A 181 9.36 -23.59 5.57
N ASP A 182 9.64 -22.62 6.43
CA ASP A 182 9.26 -21.21 6.24
C ASP A 182 10.35 -20.46 5.47
N VAL A 183 9.97 -19.98 4.27
CA VAL A 183 10.82 -19.22 3.35
C VAL A 183 10.87 -17.75 3.75
N SER A 184 9.82 -17.24 4.40
CA SER A 184 9.66 -15.81 4.66
C SER A 184 10.49 -15.30 5.83
N VAL A 185 11.16 -16.19 6.58
CA VAL A 185 12.02 -15.88 7.74
C VAL A 185 11.34 -14.94 8.74
N THR A 186 10.00 -14.99 8.78
CA THR A 186 9.20 -14.21 9.72
C THR A 186 9.22 -14.95 11.05
N GLY A 187 9.90 -14.40 12.07
CA GLY A 187 9.86 -14.95 13.42
C GLY A 187 8.43 -15.29 13.87
N GLY A 188 8.25 -16.42 14.56
CA GLY A 188 6.97 -16.83 15.16
C GLY A 188 6.66 -18.32 15.03
N ASP A 189 5.98 -18.86 16.05
CA ASP A 189 5.51 -20.26 16.16
C ASP A 189 4.36 -20.55 15.17
N LEU A 190 4.68 -20.78 13.90
CA LEU A 190 3.70 -21.28 12.94
C LEU A 190 3.51 -22.80 13.13
N LYS A 191 2.32 -23.22 13.56
CA LYS A 191 1.98 -24.64 13.72
C LYS A 191 0.98 -25.05 12.67
N MET A 192 1.24 -26.13 11.94
CA MET A 192 0.37 -26.62 10.88
C MET A 192 -0.17 -28.02 11.21
N VAL A 193 -1.36 -28.32 10.71
CA VAL A 193 -1.99 -29.64 10.79
C VAL A 193 -2.09 -30.20 9.38
N LEU A 194 -1.50 -31.36 9.20
CA LEU A 194 -1.63 -32.20 8.01
C LEU A 194 -2.77 -33.19 8.22
N LYS A 195 -3.61 -33.37 7.20
CA LYS A 195 -4.61 -34.41 7.18
C LYS A 195 -4.56 -35.19 5.87
N TYR A 196 -4.76 -36.49 5.97
CA TYR A 196 -5.10 -37.34 4.82
C TYR A 196 -6.56 -37.72 4.94
N VAL A 197 -7.32 -37.57 3.87
CA VAL A 197 -8.74 -37.90 3.80
C VAL A 197 -8.95 -38.91 2.67
N GLY A 198 -9.51 -40.07 3.00
CA GLY A 198 -9.92 -41.10 2.05
C GLY A 198 -11.31 -41.61 2.44
N GLY A 199 -12.31 -41.36 1.60
CA GLY A 199 -13.71 -41.70 1.92
C GLY A 199 -14.15 -41.09 3.25
N SER A 200 -14.46 -41.95 4.22
CA SER A 200 -14.89 -41.58 5.57
C SER A 200 -13.74 -41.43 6.58
N ASN A 201 -12.57 -41.99 6.26
CA ASN A 201 -11.42 -42.04 7.15
C ASN A 201 -10.52 -40.81 7.04
N VAL A 202 -9.95 -40.40 8.18
CA VAL A 202 -9.06 -39.23 8.26
C VAL A 202 -7.86 -39.51 9.17
N TYR A 203 -6.65 -39.41 8.61
CA TYR A 203 -5.43 -39.29 9.41
C TYR A 203 -5.18 -37.82 9.74
N LYS A 204 -4.69 -37.52 10.96
CA LYS A 204 -4.30 -36.17 11.37
C LYS A 204 -2.91 -36.18 12.01
N GLY A 205 -2.02 -35.34 11.49
CA GLY A 205 -0.67 -35.12 12.02
C GLY A 205 -0.40 -33.64 12.29
N LYS A 206 0.43 -33.35 13.28
CA LYS A 206 0.98 -32.01 13.49
C LYS A 206 2.29 -31.90 12.70
N LEU A 207 2.50 -30.76 12.06
CA LEU A 207 3.74 -30.38 11.39
C LEU A 207 4.35 -29.21 12.14
N GLU A 208 5.61 -29.37 12.54
CA GLU A 208 6.44 -28.27 13.02
C GLU A 208 7.07 -27.57 11.81
N VAL A 209 7.16 -26.25 11.88
CA VAL A 209 7.73 -25.43 10.81
C VAL A 209 9.20 -25.18 11.13
N SER A 210 10.05 -25.49 10.16
CA SER A 210 11.50 -25.31 10.25
C SER A 210 11.96 -24.11 9.41
N PRO A 211 13.14 -23.52 9.72
CA PRO A 211 13.79 -22.58 8.82
C PRO A 211 14.03 -23.19 7.43
N PHE A 212 14.01 -22.38 6.38
CA PHE A 212 14.16 -22.87 5.01
C PHE A 212 15.43 -23.69 4.74
N ASP A 213 16.56 -23.33 5.37
CA ASP A 213 17.83 -24.06 5.21
C ASP A 213 18.01 -25.22 6.20
N ALA A 214 17.08 -25.42 7.13
CA ALA A 214 17.20 -26.51 8.09
C ALA A 214 17.10 -27.86 7.37
N THR A 215 18.00 -28.78 7.72
CA THR A 215 17.90 -30.18 7.27
C THR A 215 16.61 -30.78 7.81
N CYS A 216 15.89 -31.52 6.98
CA CYS A 216 14.70 -32.24 7.41
C CYS A 216 15.09 -33.49 8.22
N ASP A 217 15.55 -33.25 9.44
CA ASP A 217 15.95 -34.25 10.41
C ASP A 217 14.76 -34.73 11.27
N GLU A 218 15.00 -35.59 12.25
CA GLU A 218 13.94 -36.13 13.12
C GLU A 218 13.19 -35.05 13.93
N ARG A 219 13.79 -33.86 14.10
CA ARG A 219 13.20 -32.78 14.89
C ARG A 219 12.10 -32.04 14.11
N TYR A 220 12.32 -31.86 12.81
CA TYR A 220 11.43 -31.07 11.94
C TYR A 220 10.66 -31.91 10.92
N SER A 221 10.90 -33.23 10.90
CA SER A 221 10.18 -34.16 10.03
C SER A 221 9.05 -34.89 10.74
N LYS A 222 7.95 -35.12 10.01
CA LYS A 222 6.89 -36.04 10.43
C LYS A 222 6.90 -37.28 9.56
N LYS A 223 7.31 -38.42 10.13
CA LYS A 223 7.20 -39.74 9.48
C LYS A 223 5.80 -40.32 9.64
N ILE A 224 5.17 -40.73 8.54
CA ILE A 224 3.87 -41.39 8.52
C ILE A 224 4.01 -42.70 7.75
N LYS A 225 3.72 -43.84 8.37
CA LYS A 225 3.81 -45.17 7.73
C LYS A 225 2.84 -45.27 6.57
N LEU A 226 3.28 -45.86 5.45
CA LEU A 226 2.41 -46.09 4.29
C LEU A 226 1.24 -47.03 4.60
N SER A 227 1.40 -47.97 5.53
CA SER A 227 0.32 -48.87 5.98
C SER A 227 -0.87 -48.09 6.55
N ALA A 228 -0.62 -47.10 7.40
CA ALA A 228 -1.67 -46.26 7.99
C ALA A 228 -2.40 -45.40 6.95
N LEU A 229 -1.71 -45.00 5.87
CA LEU A 229 -2.34 -44.24 4.78
C LEU A 229 -3.19 -45.15 3.87
N LYS A 230 -2.79 -46.42 3.66
CA LYS A 230 -3.58 -47.40 2.92
C LYS A 230 -4.88 -47.77 3.64
N GLU A 231 -4.86 -47.81 4.97
CA GLU A 231 -6.08 -47.99 5.78
C GLU A 231 -7.03 -46.79 5.59
N VAL A 232 -6.48 -45.57 5.60
CA VAL A 232 -7.26 -44.34 5.41
C VAL A 232 -7.83 -44.24 3.99
N SER A 233 -7.16 -44.79 2.97
CA SER A 233 -7.66 -44.74 1.60
C SER A 233 -8.75 -45.76 1.30
N GLU A 234 -9.10 -46.65 2.26
CA GLU A 234 -10.11 -47.70 2.08
C GLU A 234 -9.87 -48.55 0.80
N GLY A 235 -8.61 -48.73 0.41
CA GLY A 235 -8.22 -49.46 -0.81
C GLY A 235 -8.18 -48.63 -2.10
N ALA A 236 -8.49 -47.33 -2.05
CA ALA A 236 -8.28 -46.41 -3.17
C ALA A 236 -6.81 -46.00 -3.30
N ASP A 237 -6.36 -45.74 -4.52
CA ASP A 237 -4.97 -45.32 -4.79
C ASP A 237 -4.73 -43.83 -4.53
N THR A 238 -5.79 -43.03 -4.39
CA THR A 238 -5.73 -41.57 -4.26
C THR A 238 -6.28 -41.09 -2.92
N LEU A 239 -5.51 -40.22 -2.26
CA LEU A 239 -5.90 -39.54 -1.03
C LEU A 239 -5.93 -38.03 -1.22
N LYS A 240 -6.87 -37.35 -0.56
CA LYS A 240 -6.85 -35.89 -0.45
C LYS A 240 -5.98 -35.48 0.72
N VAL A 241 -4.91 -34.75 0.43
CA VAL A 241 -4.03 -34.15 1.44
C VAL A 241 -4.54 -32.75 1.75
N VAL A 242 -4.75 -32.45 3.03
CA VAL A 242 -5.21 -31.14 3.51
C VAL A 242 -4.22 -30.60 4.52
N ILE A 243 -3.65 -29.42 4.27
CA ILE A 243 -2.81 -28.68 5.22
C ILE A 243 -3.57 -27.45 5.67
N LYS A 244 -3.59 -27.22 6.98
CA LYS A 244 -4.18 -26.00 7.54
C LYS A 244 -3.43 -25.54 8.77
N PRO A 245 -3.41 -24.25 9.09
CA PRO A 245 -2.86 -23.78 10.34
C PRO A 245 -3.59 -24.48 11.50
N ARG A 246 -2.80 -25.03 12.43
CA ARG A 246 -3.29 -25.42 13.74
C ARG A 246 -3.78 -24.11 14.33
N LYS A 247 -5.11 -23.92 14.44
CA LYS A 247 -5.76 -22.74 15.03
C LYS A 247 -4.75 -22.04 15.95
N CYS A 248 -4.11 -20.99 15.45
CA CYS A 248 -3.41 -20.11 16.37
C CYS A 248 -4.56 -19.60 17.22
N GLU A 249 -4.56 -19.95 18.51
CA GLU A 249 -4.95 -18.95 19.49
C GLU A 249 -3.89 -17.84 19.46
N PHE A 250 -3.77 -17.17 18.32
CA PHE A 250 -3.94 -15.74 18.37
C PHE A 250 -5.40 -15.62 18.76
N LYS A 251 -5.67 -15.36 20.03
CA LYS A 251 -6.97 -14.86 20.51
C LYS A 251 -7.38 -13.81 19.50
N ASN A 252 -8.21 -14.23 18.55
CA ASN A 252 -8.64 -13.55 17.34
C ASN A 252 -7.99 -12.16 17.16
N THR A 253 -6.66 -12.04 17.00
CA THR A 253 -6.03 -10.76 17.42
C THR A 253 -6.32 -9.66 16.44
N THR A 254 -6.59 -10.00 15.18
CA THR A 254 -7.27 -9.09 14.26
C THR A 254 -8.66 -8.72 14.77
N SER A 255 -9.55 -9.65 15.14
CA SER A 255 -10.88 -9.29 15.68
C SER A 255 -10.85 -8.55 17.03
N GLU A 256 -9.94 -8.88 17.95
CA GLU A 256 -9.78 -8.23 19.25
C GLU A 256 -9.09 -6.87 19.10
N ILE A 257 -8.06 -6.74 18.26
CA ILE A 257 -7.49 -5.42 17.91
C ILE A 257 -8.55 -4.57 17.21
N MET A 258 -9.32 -5.14 16.27
CA MET A 258 -10.40 -4.42 15.60
C MET A 258 -11.48 -3.97 16.60
N LYS A 259 -11.85 -4.79 17.58
CA LYS A 259 -12.72 -4.38 18.69
C LYS A 259 -12.13 -3.24 19.54
N ASN A 260 -10.82 -3.19 19.72
CA ASN A 260 -10.15 -2.08 20.41
C ASN A 260 -10.06 -0.82 19.53
N LEU A 261 -10.20 -0.97 18.22
CA LEU A 261 -10.30 0.12 17.25
C LEU A 261 -11.74 0.56 17.00
N GLU A 262 -12.75 -0.18 17.47
CA GLU A 262 -14.15 0.22 17.38
C GLU A 262 -14.46 1.34 18.36
N CYS A 263 -15.22 2.33 17.90
CA CYS A 263 -15.74 3.36 18.79
C CYS A 263 -16.76 2.73 19.75
N PRO A 264 -16.69 2.98 21.07
CA PRO A 264 -17.63 2.40 22.02
C PRO A 264 -19.09 2.80 21.78
N ILE A 265 -19.33 3.88 21.02
CA ILE A 265 -20.66 4.46 20.76
C ILE A 265 -21.23 4.00 19.43
N CYS A 266 -20.57 4.32 18.31
CA CYS A 266 -21.10 3.98 17.00
C CYS A 266 -20.75 2.57 16.53
N LYS A 267 -19.85 1.86 17.23
CA LYS A 267 -19.36 0.51 16.87
C LYS A 267 -18.63 0.41 15.53
N GLU A 268 -18.57 1.50 14.77
CA GLU A 268 -17.67 1.65 13.64
C GLU A 268 -16.21 1.66 14.06
N ILE A 269 -15.35 1.14 13.18
CA ILE A 269 -13.90 1.27 13.32
C ILE A 269 -13.53 2.76 13.29
N MET A 270 -12.85 3.23 14.33
CA MET A 270 -12.41 4.60 14.43
C MET A 270 -11.47 4.97 13.28
N ARG A 271 -11.57 6.22 12.82
CA ARG A 271 -10.69 6.82 11.83
C ARG A 271 -10.05 8.07 12.42
N GLN A 272 -8.91 8.46 11.88
CA GLN A 272 -8.26 9.72 12.22
C GLN A 272 -9.21 10.93 12.00
N PRO A 273 -9.20 11.96 12.86
CA PRO A 273 -8.56 12.01 14.18
C PRO A 273 -9.31 11.19 15.25
N ILE A 274 -8.55 10.51 16.11
CA ILE A 274 -9.07 9.74 17.25
C ILE A 274 -8.78 10.50 18.54
N PHE A 275 -9.79 10.69 19.37
CA PHE A 275 -9.69 11.45 20.62
C PHE A 275 -9.71 10.54 21.83
N GLN A 276 -8.99 10.93 22.89
CA GLN A 276 -8.97 10.20 24.15
C GLN A 276 -9.30 11.10 25.35
N CYS A 277 -9.90 10.52 26.39
CA CYS A 277 -10.08 11.20 27.67
C CYS A 277 -8.77 11.18 28.48
N LEU A 278 -8.76 11.86 29.62
CA LEU A 278 -7.59 11.93 30.51
C LEU A 278 -7.14 10.56 31.06
N THR A 279 -8.03 9.56 31.05
CA THR A 279 -7.71 8.19 31.49
C THR A 279 -7.33 7.27 30.32
N GLY A 280 -7.30 7.76 29.08
CA GLY A 280 -6.86 7.01 27.90
C GLY A 280 -7.95 6.30 27.07
N HIS A 281 -9.24 6.44 27.38
CA HIS A 281 -10.31 5.82 26.58
C HIS A 281 -10.53 6.57 25.26
N SER A 282 -10.47 5.85 24.14
CA SER A 282 -10.50 6.42 22.79
C SER A 282 -11.91 6.45 22.16
N ILE A 283 -12.19 7.48 21.37
CA ILE A 283 -13.46 7.74 20.66
C ILE A 283 -13.19 8.38 19.29
N CYS A 284 -14.00 8.03 18.28
CA CYS A 284 -13.93 8.65 16.95
C CYS A 284 -14.35 10.14 16.97
N GLN A 285 -13.90 10.89 15.97
CA GLN A 285 -14.27 12.30 15.81
C GLN A 285 -15.78 12.56 15.81
N SER A 286 -16.57 11.74 15.13
CA SER A 286 -18.02 11.96 14.96
C SER A 286 -18.78 11.85 16.29
N CYS A 287 -18.41 10.89 17.14
CA CYS A 287 -19.00 10.73 18.47
C CYS A 287 -18.44 11.76 19.46
N ARG A 288 -17.14 12.09 19.42
CA ARG A 288 -16.53 13.07 20.33
C ARG A 288 -17.22 14.43 20.30
N LYS A 289 -17.67 14.90 19.13
CA LYS A 289 -18.40 16.18 18.95
C LYS A 289 -19.71 16.27 19.73
N LYS A 290 -20.30 15.12 20.10
CA LYS A 290 -21.62 15.03 20.75
C LYS A 290 -21.54 14.81 22.26
N LEU A 291 -20.34 14.79 22.83
CA LEU A 291 -20.09 14.35 24.20
C LEU A 291 -19.27 15.38 24.97
N SER A 292 -19.66 15.64 26.21
CA SER A 292 -18.83 16.33 27.21
C SER A 292 -18.05 15.34 28.09
N LEU A 293 -18.64 14.18 28.37
CA LEU A 293 -18.12 13.15 29.26
C LEU A 293 -17.70 11.89 28.51
N CYS A 294 -16.69 11.19 29.01
CA CYS A 294 -16.29 9.88 28.53
C CYS A 294 -17.40 8.84 28.81
N PRO A 295 -17.91 8.10 27.80
CA PRO A 295 -18.93 7.07 27.98
C PRO A 295 -18.42 5.88 28.81
N THR A 296 -17.10 5.64 28.84
CA THR A 296 -16.49 4.50 29.52
C THR A 296 -16.22 4.79 30.99
N CYS A 297 -15.52 5.89 31.31
CA CYS A 297 -15.11 6.22 32.68
C CYS A 297 -15.82 7.42 33.29
N ARG A 298 -16.71 8.10 32.54
CA ARG A 298 -17.51 9.25 33.00
C ARG A 298 -16.71 10.46 33.46
N THR A 299 -15.42 10.53 33.13
CA THR A 299 -14.60 11.74 33.34
C THR A 299 -14.83 12.74 32.21
N ASP A 300 -14.66 14.02 32.52
CA ASP A 300 -14.72 15.09 31.53
C ASP A 300 -13.66 14.88 30.45
N PHE A 301 -14.07 15.08 29.19
CA PHE A 301 -13.08 15.28 28.15
C PHE A 301 -12.37 16.61 28.39
N PRO A 302 -11.05 16.68 28.18
CA PRO A 302 -10.31 17.92 28.32
C PRO A 302 -10.86 18.99 27.37
N GLN A 303 -10.81 20.25 27.80
CA GLN A 303 -11.27 21.41 27.01
C GLN A 303 -10.54 21.48 25.66
N GLN A 304 -9.24 21.15 25.66
CA GLN A 304 -8.47 20.89 24.46
C GLN A 304 -8.49 19.39 24.16
N ASN A 305 -8.95 19.04 22.98
CA ASN A 305 -9.04 17.65 22.56
C ASN A 305 -7.65 16.99 22.50
N ILE A 306 -7.45 15.92 23.27
CA ILE A 306 -6.23 15.10 23.22
C ILE A 306 -6.42 14.01 22.16
N ARG A 307 -5.52 13.97 21.17
CA ARG A 307 -5.52 12.94 20.14
C ARG A 307 -4.73 11.70 20.57
N ASN A 308 -5.10 10.56 20.02
CA ASN A 308 -4.39 9.29 20.21
C ASN A 308 -3.63 8.94 18.92
N PHE A 309 -2.44 9.54 18.74
CA PHE A 309 -1.62 9.34 17.55
C PHE A 309 -1.19 7.88 17.34
N SER A 310 -0.98 7.12 18.42
CA SER A 310 -0.64 5.70 18.32
C SER A 310 -1.77 4.90 17.67
N LEU A 311 -3.01 5.15 18.08
CA LEU A 311 -4.17 4.48 17.50
C LEU A 311 -4.42 4.95 16.07
N GLU A 312 -4.22 6.23 15.79
CA GLU A 312 -4.28 6.77 14.42
C GLU A 312 -3.25 6.11 13.50
N ALA A 313 -2.01 5.92 13.94
CA ALA A 313 -0.99 5.23 13.16
C ALA A 313 -1.40 3.78 12.82
N LEU A 314 -2.06 3.08 13.75
CA LEU A 314 -2.57 1.73 13.52
C LEU A 314 -3.72 1.71 12.50
N THR A 315 -4.58 2.73 12.49
CA THR A 315 -5.70 2.81 11.52
C THR A 315 -5.23 2.83 10.08
N LEU A 316 -4.01 3.30 9.80
CA LEU A 316 -3.46 3.32 8.44
C LEU A 316 -3.27 1.91 7.86
N PHE A 317 -3.12 0.88 8.70
CA PHE A 317 -2.89 -0.50 8.27
C PHE A 317 -4.17 -1.36 8.29
N VAL A 318 -5.32 -0.76 8.57
CA VAL A 318 -6.62 -1.45 8.69
C VAL A 318 -7.39 -1.33 7.38
N GLN A 319 -8.13 -2.37 7.02
CA GLN A 319 -9.06 -2.34 5.89
C GLN A 319 -10.43 -1.81 6.33
N TYR A 320 -10.93 -0.83 5.59
CA TYR A 320 -12.25 -0.22 5.78
C TYR A 320 -13.15 -0.55 4.60
N GLU A 321 -14.43 -0.76 4.89
CA GLU A 321 -15.47 -0.62 3.86
C GLU A 321 -15.63 0.87 3.54
N CYS A 322 -15.82 1.15 2.25
CA CYS A 322 -16.13 2.50 1.80
C CYS A 322 -17.42 3.00 2.48
N VAL A 323 -17.45 4.25 2.93
CA VAL A 323 -18.65 4.88 3.51
C VAL A 323 -19.87 4.84 2.58
N TYR A 324 -19.65 4.68 1.28
CA TYR A 324 -20.70 4.56 0.26
C TYR A 324 -21.09 3.10 -0.05
N SER A 325 -20.77 2.15 0.82
CA SER A 325 -21.08 0.72 0.62
C SER A 325 -22.57 0.44 0.48
N LEU A 326 -23.39 1.09 1.32
CA LEU A 326 -24.86 1.03 1.25
C LEU A 326 -25.44 1.58 -0.07
N PHE A 327 -24.66 2.34 -0.82
CA PHE A 327 -25.05 2.90 -2.11
C PHE A 327 -24.47 2.12 -3.31
N GLY A 328 -23.78 1.00 -3.04
CA GLY A 328 -23.27 0.07 -4.03
C GLY A 328 -21.75 0.00 -4.15
N CYS A 329 -20.99 0.71 -3.31
CA CYS A 329 -19.53 0.59 -3.31
C CYS A 329 -19.08 -0.71 -2.60
N THR A 330 -18.61 -1.70 -3.35
CA THR A 330 -18.10 -2.97 -2.77
C THR A 330 -16.61 -2.93 -2.44
N SER A 331 -15.98 -1.75 -2.44
CA SER A 331 -14.55 -1.62 -2.24
C SER A 331 -14.18 -1.70 -0.76
N THR A 332 -13.20 -2.55 -0.46
CA THR A 332 -12.51 -2.65 0.82
C THR A 332 -11.10 -2.10 0.66
N ILE A 333 -10.73 -1.07 1.43
CA ILE A 333 -9.55 -0.24 1.16
C ILE A 333 -8.74 -0.03 2.43
N LEU A 334 -7.42 0.04 2.28
CA LEU A 334 -6.50 0.29 3.39
C LEU A 334 -6.69 1.72 3.94
N GLY A 335 -6.59 1.89 5.26
CA GLY A 335 -6.81 3.17 5.93
C GLY A 335 -5.89 4.29 5.44
N SER A 336 -4.70 3.97 4.96
CA SER A 336 -3.80 4.94 4.31
C SER A 336 -4.36 5.55 3.02
N GLU A 337 -5.31 4.88 2.36
CA GLU A 337 -5.85 5.26 1.05
C GLU A 337 -7.35 5.58 1.08
N ILE A 338 -8.03 5.35 2.20
CA ILE A 338 -9.50 5.43 2.31
C ILE A 338 -10.03 6.84 2.01
N ASP A 339 -9.37 7.89 2.52
CA ASP A 339 -9.79 9.28 2.29
C ASP A 339 -9.67 9.67 0.81
N ASN A 340 -8.61 9.21 0.14
CA ASN A 340 -8.42 9.43 -1.30
C ASN A 340 -9.46 8.67 -2.13
N HIS A 341 -9.83 7.45 -1.73
CA HIS A 341 -10.91 6.72 -2.39
C HIS A 341 -12.26 7.38 -2.19
N GLU A 342 -12.65 7.67 -0.95
CA GLU A 342 -13.97 8.22 -0.63
C GLU A 342 -14.16 9.59 -1.29
N GLY A 343 -13.10 10.39 -1.36
CA GLY A 343 -13.11 11.66 -2.10
C GLY A 343 -13.36 11.52 -3.61
N LYS A 344 -13.05 10.35 -4.20
CA LYS A 344 -13.19 10.07 -5.64
C LYS A 344 -14.20 8.97 -5.93
N CYS A 345 -14.97 8.55 -4.95
CA CYS A 345 -15.84 7.38 -5.09
C CYS A 345 -17.01 7.71 -6.02
N LYS A 346 -17.27 6.86 -7.02
CA LYS A 346 -18.39 7.06 -7.95
C LYS A 346 -19.77 7.06 -7.28
N TYR A 347 -19.86 6.52 -6.06
CA TYR A 347 -21.08 6.47 -5.24
C TYR A 347 -21.15 7.61 -4.23
N GLN A 348 -20.19 8.54 -4.25
CA GLN A 348 -20.21 9.73 -3.40
C GLN A 348 -21.51 10.49 -3.60
N MET A 349 -22.11 10.90 -2.48
CA MET A 349 -23.34 11.68 -2.44
C MET A 349 -23.03 13.17 -2.33
N TYR A 350 -23.75 13.98 -3.10
CA TYR A 350 -23.64 15.43 -3.16
C TYR A 350 -24.98 16.06 -2.82
N GLU A 351 -24.96 17.08 -1.98
CA GLU A 351 -26.09 18.00 -1.81
C GLU A 351 -26.22 18.89 -3.05
N CYS A 352 -27.46 19.16 -3.45
CA CYS A 352 -27.71 20.09 -4.55
C CYS A 352 -27.12 21.48 -4.22
N PRO A 353 -26.30 22.08 -5.11
CA PRO A 353 -25.68 23.37 -4.83
C PRO A 353 -26.67 24.56 -4.84
N LYS A 354 -27.91 24.35 -5.29
CA LYS A 354 -28.96 25.37 -5.21
C LYS A 354 -29.44 25.50 -3.77
N LYS A 355 -29.37 26.73 -3.23
CA LYS A 355 -29.73 27.06 -1.83
C LYS A 355 -31.14 26.64 -1.41
N ASP A 356 -32.09 26.62 -2.35
CA ASP A 356 -33.49 26.28 -2.08
C ASP A 356 -33.82 24.80 -2.42
N CYS A 357 -32.80 23.95 -2.58
CA CYS A 357 -32.97 22.54 -2.92
C CYS A 357 -32.31 21.65 -1.87
N SER A 358 -33.07 20.70 -1.33
CA SER A 358 -32.61 19.72 -0.33
C SER A 358 -32.21 18.36 -0.94
N PHE A 359 -32.21 18.23 -2.27
CA PHE A 359 -31.89 16.98 -2.92
C PHE A 359 -30.44 16.56 -2.62
N THR A 360 -30.26 15.27 -2.34
CA THR A 360 -28.94 14.66 -2.16
C THR A 360 -28.86 13.39 -3.01
N GLY A 361 -27.81 13.25 -3.81
CA GLY A 361 -27.64 12.09 -4.69
C GLY A 361 -26.24 11.96 -5.24
N ASN A 362 -25.95 10.83 -5.89
CA ASN A 362 -24.68 10.64 -6.60
C ASN A 362 -24.65 11.47 -7.90
N TYR A 363 -23.51 11.50 -8.58
CA TYR A 363 -23.32 12.30 -9.81
C TYR A 363 -24.45 12.11 -10.83
N SER A 364 -24.81 10.85 -11.14
CA SER A 364 -25.85 10.53 -12.13
C SER A 364 -27.24 10.98 -11.66
N SER A 365 -27.57 10.73 -10.39
CA SER A 365 -28.84 11.16 -9.81
C SER A 365 -28.95 12.68 -9.73
N CYS A 366 -27.87 13.38 -9.37
CA CYS A 366 -27.80 14.84 -9.41
C CYS A 366 -27.96 15.39 -10.83
N LYS A 367 -27.32 14.78 -11.84
CA LYS A 367 -27.48 15.20 -13.23
C LYS A 367 -28.95 15.11 -13.68
N ASN A 368 -29.61 13.99 -13.38
CA ASN A 368 -31.03 13.79 -13.70
C ASN A 368 -31.92 14.77 -12.92
N HIS A 369 -31.64 14.99 -11.62
CA HIS A 369 -32.35 15.98 -10.81
C HIS A 369 -32.26 17.39 -11.41
N PHE A 370 -31.07 17.82 -11.86
CA PHE A 370 -30.92 19.12 -12.52
C PHE A 370 -31.71 19.21 -13.82
N GLN A 371 -31.75 18.14 -14.63
CA GLN A 371 -32.53 18.13 -15.88
C GLN A 371 -34.04 18.28 -15.65
N VAL A 372 -34.56 17.78 -14.52
CA VAL A 372 -36.00 17.81 -14.23
C VAL A 372 -36.39 19.06 -13.42
N ASN A 373 -35.57 19.44 -12.43
CA ASN A 373 -35.94 20.42 -11.41
C ASN A 373 -35.20 21.77 -11.54
N HIS A 374 -34.06 21.82 -12.25
CA HIS A 374 -33.23 23.03 -12.41
C HIS A 374 -32.74 23.20 -13.85
N ASN A 375 -33.57 22.81 -14.83
CA ASN A 375 -33.17 22.76 -16.24
C ASN A 375 -32.73 24.13 -16.79
N GLU A 376 -33.29 25.22 -16.25
CA GLU A 376 -32.94 26.60 -16.64
C GLU A 376 -31.51 27.01 -16.27
N ASP A 377 -30.95 26.40 -15.23
CA ASP A 377 -29.57 26.65 -14.78
C ASP A 377 -28.57 25.62 -15.33
N LEU A 378 -29.05 24.58 -16.02
CA LEU A 378 -28.23 23.49 -16.55
C LEU A 378 -27.71 23.83 -17.95
N VAL A 379 -26.40 23.68 -18.14
CA VAL A 379 -25.76 23.79 -19.45
C VAL A 379 -25.44 22.40 -19.98
N ILE A 380 -25.86 22.12 -21.22
CA ILE A 380 -25.56 20.88 -21.93
C ILE A 380 -24.30 21.07 -22.77
N GLY A 381 -23.30 20.23 -22.57
CA GLY A 381 -21.99 20.34 -23.21
C GLY A 381 -21.05 21.29 -22.45
N THR A 382 -19.92 21.63 -23.08
CA THR A 382 -18.83 22.38 -22.43
C THR A 382 -18.95 23.90 -22.54
N ALA A 383 -19.90 24.40 -23.34
CA ALA A 383 -19.99 25.82 -23.69
C ALA A 383 -21.33 26.44 -23.32
N TYR A 384 -21.27 27.53 -22.56
CA TYR A 384 -22.41 28.38 -22.22
C TYR A 384 -22.37 29.68 -23.02
N LYS A 385 -23.51 30.11 -23.56
CA LYS A 385 -23.63 31.37 -24.30
C LYS A 385 -24.73 32.21 -23.68
N SER A 386 -24.43 33.48 -23.45
CA SER A 386 -25.40 34.43 -22.93
C SER A 386 -25.04 35.85 -23.36
N ASN A 387 -25.88 36.79 -22.98
CA ASN A 387 -25.67 38.20 -23.26
C ASN A 387 -26.09 39.04 -22.06
N PHE A 388 -25.56 40.26 -21.99
CA PHE A 388 -25.93 41.20 -20.93
C PHE A 388 -25.85 42.65 -21.43
N THR A 389 -26.56 43.52 -20.73
CA THR A 389 -26.44 44.98 -20.90
C THR A 389 -25.57 45.53 -19.76
N PRO A 390 -24.60 46.42 -20.04
CA PRO A 390 -23.82 47.09 -18.99
C PRO A 390 -24.72 47.78 -17.96
N LEU A 391 -24.40 47.63 -16.69
CA LEU A 391 -25.14 48.27 -15.60
C LEU A 391 -24.87 49.78 -15.57
N GLY A 392 -25.90 50.57 -15.23
CA GLY A 392 -25.72 51.99 -14.91
C GLY A 392 -25.18 52.18 -13.48
N ARG A 393 -24.57 53.34 -13.20
CA ARG A 393 -23.93 53.68 -11.90
C ARG A 393 -24.82 53.57 -10.64
N LYS A 394 -26.12 53.32 -10.78
CA LYS A 394 -27.10 53.22 -9.68
C LYS A 394 -27.71 51.82 -9.48
N MET A 395 -27.24 50.80 -10.21
CA MET A 395 -27.83 49.46 -10.15
C MET A 395 -27.11 48.55 -9.14
N SER A 396 -27.89 47.67 -8.50
CA SER A 396 -27.36 46.64 -7.60
C SER A 396 -26.56 45.58 -8.36
N ALA A 397 -25.66 44.92 -7.63
CA ALA A 397 -24.92 43.79 -8.16
C ALA A 397 -25.88 42.70 -8.65
N THR A 398 -25.66 42.17 -9.85
CA THR A 398 -26.43 41.01 -10.34
C THR A 398 -25.51 39.82 -10.45
N LYS A 399 -25.99 38.64 -10.03
CA LYS A 399 -25.26 37.38 -10.10
C LYS A 399 -26.12 36.35 -10.83
N GLN A 400 -25.54 35.68 -11.81
CA GLN A 400 -26.10 34.55 -12.51
C GLN A 400 -25.19 33.35 -12.28
N THR A 401 -25.77 32.19 -11.99
CA THR A 401 -25.03 30.95 -11.78
C THR A 401 -25.59 29.89 -12.70
N VAL A 402 -24.73 29.16 -13.39
CA VAL A 402 -25.09 28.01 -14.22
C VAL A 402 -24.19 26.81 -13.91
N TYR A 403 -24.68 25.61 -14.22
CA TYR A 403 -24.04 24.37 -13.84
C TYR A 403 -23.76 23.47 -15.05
N PHE A 404 -22.63 22.76 -15.02
CA PHE A 404 -22.21 21.84 -16.07
C PHE A 404 -21.93 20.46 -15.47
N PHE A 405 -22.37 19.41 -16.15
CA PHE A 405 -22.08 18.00 -15.80
C PHE A 405 -21.27 17.34 -16.91
N GLU A 406 -19.98 17.67 -16.97
CA GLU A 406 -19.05 17.25 -18.01
C GLU A 406 -17.75 16.72 -17.41
N PHE A 407 -17.02 15.88 -18.15
CA PHE A 407 -15.75 15.26 -17.68
C PHE A 407 -15.87 14.50 -16.34
N GLY A 408 -17.07 14.03 -15.99
CA GLY A 408 -17.34 13.40 -14.69
C GLY A 408 -17.38 14.37 -13.51
N ASN A 409 -17.44 15.67 -13.78
CA ASN A 409 -17.39 16.74 -12.80
C ASN A 409 -18.60 17.66 -12.86
N LEU A 410 -19.00 18.17 -11.68
CA LEU A 410 -20.03 19.17 -11.53
C LEU A 410 -19.36 20.55 -11.40
N PHE A 411 -19.47 21.35 -12.44
CA PHE A 411 -18.94 22.71 -12.44
C PHE A 411 -20.03 23.72 -12.10
N GLU A 412 -19.68 24.73 -11.32
CA GLU A 412 -20.45 25.94 -11.08
C GLU A 412 -19.74 27.10 -11.77
N LEU A 413 -20.40 27.76 -12.71
CA LEU A 413 -19.94 29.00 -13.33
C LEU A 413 -20.78 30.16 -12.78
N VAL A 414 -20.11 31.12 -12.17
CA VAL A 414 -20.71 32.35 -11.67
C VAL A 414 -20.32 33.50 -12.58
N PHE A 415 -21.34 34.20 -13.07
CA PHE A 415 -21.21 35.49 -13.73
C PHE A 415 -21.76 36.58 -12.81
N SER A 416 -20.92 37.56 -12.49
CA SER A 416 -21.27 38.70 -11.66
C SER A 416 -21.06 40.01 -12.39
N ARG A 417 -21.97 40.96 -12.16
CA ARG A 417 -21.84 42.35 -12.64
C ARG A 417 -21.91 43.27 -11.44
N PHE A 418 -20.94 44.17 -11.33
CA PHE A 418 -20.86 45.12 -10.23
C PHE A 418 -20.30 46.45 -10.74
N GLN A 419 -21.02 47.54 -10.47
CA GLN A 419 -20.63 48.89 -10.85
C GLN A 419 -20.25 49.00 -12.34
N ASP A 420 -18.96 49.12 -12.64
CA ASP A 420 -18.36 49.34 -13.96
C ASP A 420 -17.64 48.11 -14.53
N SER A 421 -17.79 46.94 -13.90
CA SER A 421 -17.12 45.72 -14.32
C SER A 421 -18.02 44.50 -14.25
N CYS A 422 -17.59 43.46 -14.95
CA CYS A 422 -18.17 42.14 -14.81
C CYS A 422 -17.09 41.07 -14.71
N SER A 423 -17.40 40.03 -13.95
CA SER A 423 -16.47 38.98 -13.57
C SER A 423 -17.07 37.59 -13.77
N TRP A 424 -16.21 36.65 -14.13
CA TRP A 424 -16.54 35.24 -14.28
C TRP A 424 -15.61 34.42 -13.38
N THR A 425 -16.20 33.42 -12.73
CA THR A 425 -15.49 32.43 -11.92
C THR A 425 -16.09 31.05 -12.17
N ALA A 426 -15.25 30.03 -12.28
CA ALA A 426 -15.68 28.64 -12.37
C ALA A 426 -15.12 27.84 -11.18
N ARG A 427 -15.93 26.93 -10.65
CA ARG A 427 -15.58 26.06 -9.53
C ARG A 427 -16.02 24.63 -9.80
N ILE A 428 -15.20 23.66 -9.39
CA ILE A 428 -15.54 22.24 -9.36
C ILE A 428 -16.15 21.92 -7.99
N LEU A 429 -17.38 21.40 -7.99
CA LEU A 429 -18.15 21.15 -6.76
C LEU A 429 -17.98 19.72 -6.23
N ASN A 430 -17.51 18.79 -7.05
CA ASN A 430 -17.11 17.45 -6.62
C ASN A 430 -15.58 17.37 -6.43
N ASN A 431 -15.12 16.58 -5.45
CA ASN A 431 -13.70 16.46 -5.11
C ASN A 431 -12.97 15.54 -6.10
N CYS A 432 -12.73 16.02 -7.33
CA CYS A 432 -11.95 15.26 -8.29
C CYS A 432 -10.44 15.45 -8.08
N ALA A 433 -9.64 14.49 -8.57
CA ALA A 433 -8.19 14.49 -8.44
C ALA A 433 -7.54 15.81 -8.90
N LYS A 434 -6.35 16.12 -8.38
CA LYS A 434 -5.53 17.29 -8.77
C LYS A 434 -5.12 17.31 -10.26
N ASP A 435 -5.44 16.25 -11.01
CA ASP A 435 -5.04 16.00 -12.39
C ASP A 435 -6.17 15.22 -13.11
N PRO A 436 -6.65 15.65 -14.29
CA PRO A 436 -6.25 16.86 -15.02
C PRO A 436 -6.75 18.16 -14.37
N GLN A 437 -5.98 19.23 -14.54
CA GLN A 437 -6.45 20.57 -14.24
C GLN A 437 -7.51 20.99 -15.25
N PHE A 438 -8.55 21.68 -14.78
CA PHE A 438 -9.62 22.21 -15.62
C PHE A 438 -9.52 23.72 -15.68
N PHE A 439 -9.72 24.25 -16.88
CA PHE A 439 -9.73 25.67 -17.17
C PHE A 439 -11.10 26.09 -17.68
N PHE A 440 -11.43 27.36 -17.48
CA PHE A 440 -12.55 28.01 -18.16
C PHE A 440 -12.04 29.19 -18.98
N ALA A 441 -12.58 29.37 -20.17
CA ALA A 441 -12.33 30.52 -21.03
C ALA A 441 -13.58 31.35 -21.21
N VAL A 442 -13.43 32.67 -21.19
CA VAL A 442 -14.46 33.65 -21.51
C VAL A 442 -14.12 34.31 -22.83
N TYR A 443 -15.03 34.19 -23.78
CA TYR A 443 -14.96 34.81 -25.10
C TYR A 443 -16.02 35.90 -25.19
N VAL A 444 -15.61 37.13 -25.49
CA VAL A 444 -16.52 38.23 -25.81
C VAL A 444 -16.37 38.55 -27.28
N THR A 445 -17.45 38.44 -28.06
CA THR A 445 -17.41 38.59 -29.52
C THR A 445 -18.29 39.73 -30.00
N HIS A 446 -17.81 40.47 -30.99
CA HIS A 446 -18.65 41.47 -31.66
C HIS A 446 -19.62 40.77 -32.63
N PRO A 447 -20.93 41.06 -32.60
CA PRO A 447 -21.94 40.32 -33.36
C PRO A 447 -21.74 40.35 -34.87
N ASN A 448 -21.21 41.47 -35.39
CA ASN A 448 -21.07 41.69 -36.85
C ASN A 448 -19.61 41.66 -37.34
N ILE A 449 -18.61 41.57 -36.46
CA ILE A 449 -17.19 41.68 -36.82
C ILE A 449 -16.47 40.44 -36.31
N LYS A 450 -16.32 39.43 -37.16
CA LYS A 450 -15.78 38.11 -36.79
C LYS A 450 -14.37 38.15 -36.18
N GLN A 451 -13.53 39.09 -36.62
CA GLN A 451 -12.15 39.23 -36.15
C GLN A 451 -12.04 39.98 -34.82
N ARG A 452 -13.13 40.59 -34.33
CA ARG A 452 -13.13 41.39 -33.11
C ARG A 452 -13.69 40.58 -31.95
N PHE A 453 -12.79 39.97 -31.20
CA PHE A 453 -13.11 39.25 -29.97
C PHE A 453 -12.03 39.41 -28.91
N ILE A 454 -12.39 39.20 -27.64
CA ILE A 454 -11.47 39.03 -26.53
C ILE A 454 -11.66 37.61 -26.01
N ALA A 455 -10.55 36.94 -25.70
CA ALA A 455 -10.55 35.64 -25.07
C ALA A 455 -9.55 35.65 -23.92
N THR A 456 -10.01 35.24 -22.74
CA THR A 456 -9.14 35.05 -21.56
C THR A 456 -9.54 33.73 -20.92
N SER A 457 -8.57 32.99 -20.38
CA SER A 457 -8.79 31.76 -19.65
C SER A 457 -8.20 31.83 -18.24
N ASN A 458 -8.79 31.10 -17.31
CA ASN A 458 -8.29 30.95 -15.95
C ASN A 458 -8.61 29.54 -15.42
N LEU A 459 -8.00 29.16 -14.30
CA LEU A 459 -8.17 27.86 -13.67
C LEU A 459 -9.55 27.74 -12.99
N CYS A 460 -10.18 26.57 -13.09
CA CYS A 460 -11.36 26.24 -12.29
C CYS A 460 -10.95 25.99 -10.83
N LEU A 461 -11.59 26.70 -9.90
CA LEU A 461 -11.32 26.54 -8.47
C LEU A 461 -11.83 25.21 -7.92
N ASN A 462 -11.13 24.67 -6.91
CA ASN A 462 -11.67 23.57 -6.13
C ASN A 462 -12.76 24.05 -5.16
N ARG A 463 -13.64 23.14 -4.74
CA ARG A 463 -14.83 23.42 -3.93
C ARG A 463 -14.56 24.34 -2.73
N ASP A 464 -13.53 24.01 -1.95
CA ASP A 464 -13.24 24.63 -0.66
C ASP A 464 -12.27 25.82 -0.75
N VAL A 465 -11.89 26.24 -1.96
CA VAL A 465 -11.00 27.39 -2.16
C VAL A 465 -11.81 28.68 -2.19
N ALA A 466 -11.43 29.62 -1.32
CA ALA A 466 -12.00 30.96 -1.27
C ALA A 466 -11.66 31.71 -2.57
N VAL A 467 -12.63 32.42 -3.14
CA VAL A 467 -12.43 33.21 -4.36
C VAL A 467 -11.62 34.46 -4.02
N THR A 468 -10.55 34.67 -4.74
CA THR A 468 -9.76 35.91 -4.75
C THR A 468 -9.91 36.63 -6.09
N ASP A 469 -9.48 37.89 -6.16
CA ASP A 469 -9.56 38.69 -7.40
C ASP A 469 -8.76 38.06 -8.55
N SER A 470 -7.66 37.35 -8.27
CA SER A 470 -6.85 36.64 -9.28
C SER A 470 -7.53 35.41 -9.86
N ASP A 471 -8.53 34.86 -9.19
CA ASP A 471 -9.28 33.69 -9.65
C ASP A 471 -10.42 34.07 -10.60
N CYS A 472 -10.70 35.37 -10.70
CA CYS A 472 -11.77 35.93 -11.52
C CYS A 472 -11.22 36.39 -12.86
N ILE A 473 -11.89 36.05 -13.95
CA ILE A 473 -11.72 36.79 -15.21
C ILE A 473 -12.59 38.03 -15.10
N THR A 474 -11.98 39.22 -15.05
CA THR A 474 -12.71 40.48 -14.88
C THR A 474 -12.42 41.43 -16.04
N PHE A 475 -13.48 42.02 -16.58
CA PHE A 475 -13.39 43.08 -17.59
C PHE A 475 -14.15 44.32 -17.14
N THR A 476 -13.55 45.49 -17.32
CA THR A 476 -14.24 46.78 -17.15
C THR A 476 -15.09 47.08 -18.38
N TYR A 477 -16.17 47.85 -18.21
CA TYR A 477 -17.03 48.22 -19.32
C TYR A 477 -16.32 49.07 -20.38
N ASP A 478 -15.25 49.79 -20.05
CA ASP A 478 -14.45 50.50 -21.04
C ASP A 478 -13.84 49.54 -22.06
N ILE A 479 -13.39 48.36 -21.61
CA ILE A 479 -12.85 47.30 -22.47
C ILE A 479 -13.97 46.65 -23.30
N LEU A 480 -15.17 46.52 -22.74
CA LEU A 480 -16.28 45.76 -23.36
C LEU A 480 -17.19 46.60 -24.27
N THR A 481 -17.24 47.93 -24.07
CA THR A 481 -18.07 48.86 -24.86
C THR A 481 -17.90 48.69 -26.37
N PRO A 482 -16.68 48.46 -26.91
CA PRO A 482 -16.49 48.26 -28.34
C PRO A 482 -17.03 46.93 -28.90
N TYR A 483 -17.49 46.01 -28.05
CA TYR A 483 -18.09 44.72 -28.41
C TYR A 483 -19.62 44.73 -28.36
N LYS A 484 -20.20 45.89 -28.00
CA LYS A 484 -21.64 46.09 -27.86
C LYS A 484 -22.34 45.99 -29.22
N SER A 485 -23.43 45.24 -29.26
CA SER A 485 -24.33 45.20 -30.41
C SER A 485 -24.92 46.57 -30.70
N THR A 486 -24.80 47.04 -31.94
CA THR A 486 -25.38 48.31 -32.40
C THR A 486 -26.90 48.38 -32.25
N ASN A 487 -27.59 47.23 -32.35
CA ASN A 487 -29.04 47.19 -32.31
C ASN A 487 -29.57 46.94 -30.89
N SER A 488 -29.09 45.89 -30.21
CA SER A 488 -29.63 45.47 -28.91
C SER A 488 -28.95 46.10 -27.71
N HIS A 489 -27.84 46.84 -27.91
CA HIS A 489 -27.04 47.40 -26.83
C HIS A 489 -26.48 46.34 -25.84
N GLN A 490 -26.53 45.06 -26.23
CA GLN A 490 -26.04 43.93 -25.44
C GLN A 490 -24.63 43.53 -25.86
N ILE A 491 -23.89 42.94 -24.93
CA ILE A 491 -22.60 42.30 -25.15
C ILE A 491 -22.83 40.79 -25.07
N ASN A 492 -22.40 40.07 -26.10
CA ASN A 492 -22.47 38.61 -26.15
C ASN A 492 -21.20 38.00 -25.58
N PHE A 493 -21.36 36.96 -24.78
CA PHE A 493 -20.23 36.17 -24.31
C PHE A 493 -20.50 34.67 -24.44
N ARG A 494 -19.40 33.92 -24.57
CA ARG A 494 -19.36 32.47 -24.49
C ARG A 494 -18.37 32.09 -23.40
N CYS A 495 -18.78 31.23 -22.48
CA CYS A 495 -17.88 30.57 -21.56
C CYS A 495 -17.68 29.12 -22.00
N GLU A 496 -16.47 28.58 -21.86
CA GLU A 496 -16.16 27.20 -22.21
C GLU A 496 -15.26 26.57 -21.18
N ILE A 497 -15.59 25.34 -20.76
CA ILE A 497 -14.81 24.53 -19.81
C ILE A 497 -14.04 23.46 -20.57
N PHE A 498 -12.75 23.30 -20.28
CA PHE A 498 -11.90 22.31 -20.92
C PHE A 498 -10.83 21.78 -19.95
N ALA A 499 -10.34 20.57 -20.22
CA ALA A 499 -9.22 19.97 -19.49
C ALA A 499 -7.89 20.35 -20.12
N GLU A 500 -6.84 20.47 -19.32
CA GLU A 500 -5.46 20.56 -19.81
C GLU A 500 -5.10 19.26 -20.53
N THR A 501 -4.81 19.32 -21.83
CA THR A 501 -4.31 18.18 -22.57
C THR A 501 -2.82 18.01 -22.27
N SER A 502 -2.43 16.88 -21.68
CA SER A 502 -1.04 16.47 -21.53
C SER A 502 -0.40 16.47 -22.93
N SER A 503 0.56 17.37 -23.16
CA SER A 503 1.36 17.41 -24.40
C SER A 503 2.65 16.64 -24.23
#